data_AF-U2SKU4-F1
#
_entry.id   AF-U2SKU4-F1
#
_cell.length_a   1.000
_cell.length_b   1.000
_cell.length_c   1.000
_cell.angle_alpha   90.00
_cell.angle_beta   90.00
_cell.angle_gamma   90.00
#
_symmetry.space_group_name_H-M   'P 1'
#
loop_
_entity.id
_entity.type
_entity.pdbx_description
1 polymer ?
#
loop_
_entity_poly.entity_id
_entity_poly.type
_entity_poly.pdbx_seq_one_letter_code
_entity_poly.pdbx_strand_id
1 'polypeptide(L)'
;MKKKIMILSILILGSVVMVRESLAEKANEVQKETESTTVNPGGKKTDNTPDTGTSQATDNTENQEVAKDPEAAPKAEDTGTAPVTQTDDVSDGSKFKTYNSYESAVLAKKNASSIYQLSQLYFKDGLYERAVNLAKKDVSGDIRNLFVVAIGSRLLGYYDQSIDYYNRILATSPNQTEAKLGIGIAYKAKGEFSKALGYLKDYARSNPSQEVVKEIAELNELISSK
;
A
#
# COMPACT_ATOMS: atom_id res chain seq x y z
N MET A 1 -15.86 18.10 -28.79
CA MET A 1 -15.01 16.92 -28.53
C MET A 1 -14.07 17.22 -27.37
N LYS A 2 -14.37 16.80 -26.13
CA LYS A 2 -13.51 16.88 -24.92
C LYS A 2 -14.27 16.28 -23.71
N LYS A 3 -14.38 14.95 -23.60
CA LYS A 3 -14.92 14.23 -22.41
C LYS A 3 -14.36 12.80 -22.30
N LYS A 4 -13.03 12.62 -22.28
CA LYS A 4 -12.42 11.26 -22.23
C LYS A 4 -11.32 11.01 -21.19
N ILE A 5 -11.13 11.85 -20.15
CA ILE A 5 -9.99 11.66 -19.22
C ILE A 5 -10.38 11.53 -17.74
N MET A 6 -11.68 11.51 -17.38
CA MET A 6 -12.09 11.51 -15.96
C MET A 6 -12.79 10.22 -15.51
N ILE A 7 -12.24 9.03 -15.82
CA ILE A 7 -12.74 7.75 -15.24
C ILE A 7 -11.60 6.84 -14.72
N LEU A 8 -10.32 7.18 -14.90
CA LEU A 8 -9.23 6.33 -14.40
C LEU A 8 -8.97 6.45 -12.88
N SER A 9 -9.54 7.46 -12.21
CA SER A 9 -9.20 7.80 -10.82
C SER A 9 -10.05 7.09 -9.75
N ILE A 10 -11.18 6.47 -10.09
CA ILE A 10 -12.12 5.92 -9.08
C ILE A 10 -11.83 4.45 -8.75
N LEU A 11 -11.09 3.72 -9.59
CA LEU A 11 -10.77 2.29 -9.36
C LEU A 11 -9.58 2.04 -8.41
N ILE A 12 -8.86 3.08 -8.01
CA ILE A 12 -7.68 2.94 -7.13
C ILE A 12 -8.10 2.92 -5.64
N LEU A 13 -9.22 3.53 -5.26
CA LEU A 13 -9.61 3.67 -3.85
C LEU A 13 -10.54 2.57 -3.32
N GLY A 14 -11.44 2.02 -4.14
CA GLY A 14 -12.46 1.07 -3.65
C GLY A 14 -11.92 -0.29 -3.21
N SER A 15 -10.81 -0.75 -3.79
CA SER A 15 -10.25 -2.07 -3.49
C SER A 15 -9.35 -2.09 -2.24
N VAL A 16 -8.84 -0.95 -1.80
CA VAL A 16 -7.98 -0.86 -0.60
C VAL A 16 -8.81 -0.80 0.69
N VAL A 17 -10.03 -0.29 0.64
CA VAL A 17 -10.91 -0.14 1.81
C VAL A 17 -11.54 -1.48 2.22
N MET A 18 -12.04 -2.28 1.28
CA MET A 18 -12.70 -3.57 1.59
C MET A 18 -11.79 -4.60 2.29
N VAL A 19 -10.50 -4.63 1.98
CA VAL A 19 -9.54 -5.56 2.61
C VAL A 19 -9.31 -5.23 4.09
N ARG A 20 -9.49 -3.98 4.51
CA ARG A 20 -9.30 -3.59 5.92
C ARG A 20 -10.49 -3.97 6.80
N GLU A 21 -11.69 -3.96 6.26
CA GLU A 21 -12.93 -4.22 7.02
C GLU A 21 -13.08 -5.71 7.33
N SER A 22 -12.78 -6.59 6.36
CA SER A 22 -12.80 -8.05 6.54
C SER A 22 -11.77 -8.57 7.56
N LEU A 23 -10.65 -7.85 7.74
CA LEU A 23 -9.60 -8.25 8.69
C LEU A 23 -9.87 -7.79 10.12
N ALA A 24 -10.64 -6.71 10.31
CA ALA A 24 -11.00 -6.21 11.64
C ALA A 24 -12.06 -7.10 12.32
N GLU A 25 -12.99 -7.65 11.56
CA GLU A 25 -14.05 -8.52 12.08
C GLU A 25 -13.49 -9.85 12.64
N LYS A 26 -12.46 -10.41 12.00
CA LYS A 26 -11.79 -11.64 12.47
C LYS A 26 -10.88 -11.44 13.69
N ALA A 27 -10.40 -10.22 13.94
CA ALA A 27 -9.58 -9.94 15.13
C ALA A 27 -10.43 -9.87 16.41
N ASN A 28 -11.71 -9.50 16.28
CA ASN A 28 -12.61 -9.30 17.42
C ASN A 28 -13.19 -10.60 17.98
N GLU A 29 -13.22 -11.69 17.21
CA GLU A 29 -13.65 -13.01 17.68
C GLU A 29 -12.56 -13.71 18.53
N VAL A 30 -11.28 -13.46 18.27
CA VAL A 30 -10.16 -14.10 18.97
C VAL A 30 -9.95 -13.55 20.39
N GLN A 31 -10.38 -12.31 20.68
CA GLN A 31 -10.25 -11.74 22.02
C GLN A 31 -11.28 -12.28 23.03
N LYS A 32 -12.40 -12.83 22.58
CA LYS A 32 -13.50 -13.24 23.47
C LYS A 32 -13.26 -14.57 24.20
N GLU A 33 -12.26 -15.36 23.80
CA GLU A 33 -11.94 -16.65 24.42
C GLU A 33 -10.84 -16.59 25.49
N THR A 34 -10.22 -15.43 25.75
CA THR A 34 -9.07 -15.33 26.69
C THR A 34 -9.38 -14.68 28.05
N GLU A 35 -10.62 -14.25 28.32
CA GLU A 35 -10.95 -13.50 29.54
C GLU A 35 -11.73 -14.29 30.62
N SER A 36 -11.74 -15.63 30.61
CA SER A 36 -12.27 -16.39 31.75
C SER A 36 -11.17 -17.21 32.45
N THR A 37 -10.41 -16.59 33.34
CA THR A 37 -9.98 -17.15 34.63
C THR A 37 -9.39 -16.02 35.48
N THR A 38 -10.23 -15.40 36.31
CA THR A 38 -9.84 -14.44 37.35
C THR A 38 -9.93 -15.15 38.70
N VAL A 39 -8.83 -15.20 39.46
CA VAL A 39 -8.84 -15.40 40.92
C VAL A 39 -7.98 -14.31 41.56
N ASN A 40 -8.56 -13.63 42.55
CA ASN A 40 -8.09 -12.42 43.24
C ASN A 40 -7.49 -12.80 44.64
N PRO A 41 -7.17 -11.88 45.59
CA PRO A 41 -5.80 -11.46 45.93
C PRO A 41 -5.41 -11.59 47.43
N GLY A 42 -4.18 -11.18 47.79
CA GLY A 42 -3.75 -10.82 49.16
C GLY A 42 -2.28 -11.18 49.43
N GLY A 43 -1.40 -10.41 50.06
CA GLY A 43 -1.43 -9.07 50.66
C GLY A 43 -0.10 -8.81 51.40
N LYS A 44 0.17 -7.53 51.70
CA LYS A 44 0.95 -6.98 52.84
C LYS A 44 2.48 -6.68 52.70
N LYS A 45 2.74 -5.36 52.63
CA LYS A 45 3.77 -4.48 53.27
C LYS A 45 5.09 -5.07 53.79
N THR A 46 6.20 -4.35 53.56
CA THR A 46 6.89 -3.52 54.59
C THR A 46 7.97 -2.61 54.00
N ASP A 47 8.18 -1.50 54.70
CA ASP A 47 8.97 -0.29 54.41
C ASP A 47 10.50 -0.49 54.46
N ASN A 48 11.25 0.43 53.83
CA ASN A 48 12.24 1.34 54.47
C ASN A 48 13.21 1.97 53.46
N THR A 49 13.15 3.31 53.35
CA THR A 49 14.26 4.26 53.03
C THR A 49 14.81 4.77 54.38
N PRO A 50 15.90 5.58 54.55
CA PRO A 50 16.59 6.53 53.64
C PRO A 50 18.14 6.31 53.65
N ASP A 51 19.07 7.06 53.04
CA ASP A 51 19.34 8.49 52.84
C ASP A 51 20.76 8.51 52.15
N THR A 52 21.21 9.36 51.22
CA THR A 52 21.84 10.69 51.43
C THR A 52 22.73 11.04 50.20
N GLY A 53 22.93 12.34 49.91
CA GLY A 53 24.13 12.91 49.25
C GLY A 53 23.96 13.32 47.78
N THR A 54 23.51 14.53 47.37
CA THR A 54 24.03 15.92 47.54
C THR A 54 25.00 16.39 46.42
N SER A 55 24.60 17.50 45.77
CA SER A 55 25.39 18.54 45.06
C SER A 55 26.08 18.17 43.73
N GLN A 56 26.17 19.05 42.71
CA GLN A 56 26.14 20.52 42.68
C GLN A 56 25.89 21.02 41.25
N ALA A 57 25.33 22.23 41.16
CA ALA A 57 25.15 23.04 39.95
C ALA A 57 26.37 23.93 39.64
N THR A 58 26.46 24.44 38.41
CA THR A 58 27.09 25.70 37.91
C THR A 58 27.37 25.51 36.40
N ASP A 59 27.34 26.48 35.48
CA ASP A 59 26.94 27.89 35.38
C ASP A 59 26.93 28.23 33.86
N ASN A 60 26.32 29.36 33.53
CA ASN A 60 25.94 29.92 32.22
C ASN A 60 27.10 30.22 31.24
N THR A 61 26.78 30.46 29.95
CA THR A 61 26.98 31.76 29.25
C THR A 61 26.53 31.73 27.78
N GLU A 62 25.87 32.82 27.40
CA GLU A 62 25.20 33.22 26.15
C GLU A 62 26.12 33.81 25.05
N ASN A 63 25.56 33.82 23.83
CA ASN A 63 25.69 34.77 22.70
C ASN A 63 27.00 34.86 21.88
N GLN A 64 26.90 34.72 20.54
CA GLN A 64 26.72 35.85 19.61
C GLN A 64 26.66 35.45 18.12
N GLU A 65 25.93 36.31 17.41
CA GLU A 65 25.42 36.33 16.05
C GLU A 65 26.35 37.13 15.12
N VAL A 66 26.54 36.72 13.84
CA VAL A 66 26.97 37.64 12.76
C VAL A 66 26.33 37.24 11.43
N ALA A 67 25.62 38.21 10.83
CA ALA A 67 25.01 38.21 9.50
C ALA A 67 25.72 39.19 8.54
N LYS A 68 25.47 39.02 7.21
CA LYS A 68 25.47 39.98 6.05
C LYS A 68 26.23 39.45 4.82
N ASP A 69 25.89 39.67 3.55
CA ASP A 69 24.72 40.19 2.76
C ASP A 69 25.13 40.02 1.24
N PRO A 70 24.51 40.61 0.17
CA PRO A 70 23.78 39.87 -0.87
C PRO A 70 24.29 40.01 -2.34
N GLU A 71 23.65 39.23 -3.23
CA GLU A 71 23.33 39.50 -4.65
C GLU A 71 24.42 39.56 -5.76
N ALA A 72 24.36 38.57 -6.67
CA ALA A 72 24.64 38.74 -8.10
C ALA A 72 23.93 37.64 -8.92
N ALA A 73 22.83 37.97 -9.59
CA ALA A 73 22.10 37.09 -10.48
C ALA A 73 22.74 37.02 -11.89
N PRO A 74 22.74 35.86 -12.57
CA PRO A 74 22.77 35.82 -14.02
C PRO A 74 21.45 35.27 -14.61
N LYS A 75 20.89 36.12 -15.49
CA LYS A 75 19.96 35.93 -16.62
C LYS A 75 19.27 34.57 -16.77
N ALA A 76 17.95 34.61 -16.70
CA ALA A 76 17.03 33.50 -16.98
C ALA A 76 17.08 33.07 -18.45
N GLU A 77 17.32 31.77 -18.67
CA GLU A 77 16.91 31.07 -19.89
C GLU A 77 15.49 30.50 -19.66
N ASP A 78 14.61 30.72 -20.63
CA ASP A 78 13.24 30.17 -20.64
C ASP A 78 13.30 28.66 -20.92
N THR A 79 13.15 27.83 -19.88
CA THR A 79 13.14 26.36 -19.98
C THR A 79 11.72 25.78 -20.12
N GLY A 80 10.70 26.61 -20.40
CA GLY A 80 9.36 26.13 -20.72
C GLY A 80 8.65 25.32 -19.62
N THR A 81 9.06 25.46 -18.35
CA THR A 81 8.43 24.77 -17.22
C THR A 81 7.79 25.78 -16.27
N ALA A 82 6.51 25.56 -15.93
CA ALA A 82 5.75 26.41 -15.01
C ALA A 82 6.39 26.43 -13.60
N PRO A 83 6.29 27.55 -12.86
CA PRO A 83 6.88 27.64 -11.53
C PRO A 83 6.22 26.62 -10.60
N VAL A 84 7.04 25.77 -9.99
CA VAL A 84 6.62 24.89 -8.90
C VAL A 84 6.25 25.77 -7.73
N THR A 85 4.95 25.92 -7.46
CA THR A 85 4.49 26.46 -6.18
C THR A 85 4.75 25.40 -5.12
N GLN A 86 5.89 25.53 -4.44
CA GLN A 86 6.27 24.72 -3.29
C GLN A 86 5.42 25.10 -2.09
N THR A 87 4.53 24.20 -1.69
CA THR A 87 4.42 23.75 -0.31
C THR A 87 4.00 22.30 -0.35
N ASP A 88 4.98 21.40 -0.52
CA ASP A 88 5.02 20.06 0.08
C ASP A 88 6.30 19.38 -0.40
N ASP A 89 7.23 19.25 0.54
CA ASP A 89 8.39 18.38 0.58
C ASP A 89 9.18 18.24 -0.73
N VAL A 90 10.28 19.00 -0.82
CA VAL A 90 11.37 18.68 -1.75
C VAL A 90 11.78 17.24 -1.47
N SER A 91 11.42 16.33 -2.38
CA SER A 91 11.91 14.95 -2.40
C SER A 91 13.43 14.97 -2.59
N ASP A 92 14.16 15.26 -1.52
CA ASP A 92 15.58 15.00 -1.50
C ASP A 92 15.80 13.48 -1.62
N GLY A 93 16.97 13.05 -2.09
CA GLY A 93 17.27 11.62 -2.25
C GLY A 93 17.25 10.82 -0.93
N SER A 94 16.99 11.45 0.23
CA SER A 94 16.99 10.78 1.54
C SER A 94 15.87 9.75 1.66
N LYS A 95 14.68 10.03 1.09
CA LYS A 95 13.54 9.09 1.09
C LYS A 95 13.93 7.77 0.40
N PHE A 96 14.65 7.85 -0.72
CA PHE A 96 15.13 6.67 -1.45
C PHE A 96 16.23 5.90 -0.72
N LYS A 97 17.13 6.59 0.01
CA LYS A 97 18.15 5.94 0.84
C LYS A 97 17.52 5.14 1.98
N THR A 98 16.51 5.71 2.64
CA THR A 98 15.76 5.07 3.72
C THR A 98 15.11 3.77 3.27
N TYR A 99 14.51 3.76 2.07
CA TYR A 99 13.92 2.55 1.51
C TYR A 99 14.91 1.41 1.27
N ASN A 100 16.12 1.71 0.82
CA ASN A 100 17.15 0.68 0.61
C ASN A 100 17.54 0.01 1.93
N SER A 101 17.60 0.77 3.03
CA SER A 101 17.82 0.23 4.37
C SER A 101 16.65 -0.62 4.85
N TYR A 102 15.40 -0.19 4.61
CA TYR A 102 14.21 -0.97 4.93
C TYR A 102 14.15 -2.29 4.15
N GLU A 103 14.42 -2.27 2.85
CA GLU A 103 14.46 -3.49 2.03
C GLU A 103 15.49 -4.49 2.56
N SER A 104 16.70 -4.00 2.88
CA SER A 104 17.77 -4.85 3.43
C SER A 104 17.33 -5.51 4.74
N ALA A 105 16.70 -4.74 5.63
CA ALA A 105 16.21 -5.25 6.91
C ALA A 105 15.07 -6.27 6.75
N VAL A 106 14.12 -6.01 5.84
CA VAL A 106 13.00 -6.90 5.53
C VAL A 106 13.50 -8.21 4.92
N LEU A 107 14.42 -8.14 3.96
CA LEU A 107 14.97 -9.30 3.26
C LEU A 107 15.89 -10.14 4.14
N ALA A 108 16.59 -9.55 5.11
CA ALA A 108 17.36 -10.29 6.09
C ALA A 108 16.46 -11.18 6.96
N LYS A 109 15.26 -10.70 7.32
CA LYS A 109 14.28 -11.45 8.11
C LYS A 109 13.50 -12.48 7.28
N LYS A 110 13.45 -12.33 5.96
CA LYS A 110 12.68 -13.18 5.01
C LYS A 110 11.23 -13.45 5.45
N ASN A 111 10.62 -12.48 6.12
CA ASN A 111 9.27 -12.61 6.67
C ASN A 111 8.26 -12.01 5.68
N ALA A 112 7.34 -12.83 5.20
CA ALA A 112 6.29 -12.45 4.27
C ALA A 112 5.46 -11.25 4.74
N SER A 113 5.15 -11.15 6.03
CA SER A 113 4.39 -10.04 6.60
C SER A 113 5.15 -8.71 6.48
N SER A 114 6.46 -8.73 6.72
CA SER A 114 7.30 -7.52 6.59
C SER A 114 7.50 -7.09 5.14
N ILE A 115 7.62 -8.07 4.22
CA ILE A 115 7.63 -7.84 2.77
C ILE A 115 6.33 -7.16 2.34
N TYR A 116 5.20 -7.67 2.82
CA TYR A 116 3.87 -7.11 2.53
C TYR A 116 3.74 -5.68 3.04
N GLN A 117 4.11 -5.42 4.29
CA GLN A 117 4.03 -4.09 4.91
C GLN A 117 4.86 -3.05 4.16
N LEU A 118 6.10 -3.36 3.80
CA LEU A 118 6.94 -2.43 3.03
C LEU A 118 6.40 -2.24 1.60
N SER A 119 5.87 -3.30 1.00
CA SER A 119 5.22 -3.19 -0.31
C SER A 119 3.98 -2.29 -0.28
N GLN A 120 3.18 -2.34 0.79
CA GLN A 120 2.05 -1.41 0.98
C GLN A 120 2.51 0.05 1.09
N LEU A 121 3.62 0.30 1.77
CA LEU A 121 4.22 1.64 1.83
C LEU A 121 4.60 2.11 0.42
N TYR A 122 5.27 1.25 -0.36
CA TYR A 122 5.55 1.53 -1.76
C TYR A 122 4.32 1.82 -2.61
N PHE A 123 3.20 1.12 -2.42
CA PHE A 123 1.95 1.44 -3.09
C PHE A 123 1.44 2.85 -2.77
N LYS A 124 1.52 3.26 -1.49
CA LYS A 124 1.09 4.61 -1.07
C LYS A 124 1.93 5.70 -1.71
N ASP A 125 3.22 5.44 -1.91
CA ASP A 125 4.17 6.36 -2.53
C ASP A 125 4.22 6.24 -4.07
N GLY A 126 3.37 5.41 -4.69
CA GLY A 126 3.34 5.19 -6.14
C GLY A 126 4.52 4.39 -6.69
N LEU A 127 5.35 3.80 -5.82
CA LEU A 127 6.55 3.03 -6.16
C LEU A 127 6.21 1.57 -6.52
N TYR A 128 5.30 1.38 -7.47
CA TYR A 128 4.75 0.05 -7.81
C TYR A 128 5.81 -0.95 -8.26
N GLU A 129 6.82 -0.51 -9.01
CA GLU A 129 7.90 -1.38 -9.47
C GLU A 129 8.73 -1.92 -8.29
N ARG A 130 9.03 -1.08 -7.30
CA ARG A 130 9.70 -1.53 -6.06
C ARG A 130 8.82 -2.50 -5.27
N ALA A 131 7.51 -2.23 -5.16
CA ALA A 131 6.56 -3.13 -4.50
C ALA A 131 6.55 -4.52 -5.15
N VAL A 132 6.43 -4.58 -6.48
CA VAL A 132 6.45 -5.83 -7.24
C VAL A 132 7.77 -6.58 -7.04
N ASN A 133 8.91 -5.89 -7.21
CA ASN A 133 10.22 -6.51 -7.09
C ASN A 133 10.52 -7.03 -5.68
N LEU A 134 10.07 -6.32 -4.65
CA LEU A 134 10.22 -6.74 -3.27
C LEU A 134 9.33 -7.96 -2.97
N ALA A 135 8.05 -7.92 -3.32
CA ALA A 135 7.12 -9.02 -3.05
C ALA A 135 7.45 -10.30 -3.80
N LYS A 136 8.05 -10.21 -5.00
CA LYS A 136 8.56 -11.39 -5.74
C LYS A 136 9.68 -12.13 -5.01
N LYS A 137 10.35 -11.50 -4.03
CA LYS A 137 11.39 -12.15 -3.22
C LYS A 137 10.80 -13.02 -2.09
N ASP A 138 9.49 -12.96 -1.86
CA ASP A 138 8.82 -13.85 -0.93
C ASP A 138 8.72 -15.27 -1.50
N VAL A 139 9.43 -16.21 -0.87
CA VAL A 139 9.43 -17.63 -1.26
C VAL A 139 8.39 -18.46 -0.50
N SER A 140 7.71 -17.87 0.50
CA SER A 140 6.71 -18.58 1.30
C SER A 140 5.40 -18.83 0.55
N GLY A 141 5.14 -18.06 -0.51
CA GLY A 141 3.86 -18.10 -1.25
C GLY A 141 2.71 -17.40 -0.53
N ASP A 142 3.00 -16.47 0.39
CA ASP A 142 1.97 -15.69 1.08
C ASP A 142 1.06 -14.97 0.08
N ILE A 143 -0.23 -15.25 0.19
CA ILE A 143 -1.25 -14.75 -0.72
C ILE A 143 -1.27 -13.22 -0.82
N ARG A 144 -0.93 -12.52 0.28
CA ARG A 144 -0.90 -11.05 0.33
C ARG A 144 0.21 -10.50 -0.56
N ASN A 145 1.37 -11.14 -0.56
CA ASN A 145 2.49 -10.78 -1.42
C ASN A 145 2.22 -11.14 -2.88
N LEU A 146 1.52 -12.25 -3.14
CA LEU A 146 1.04 -12.55 -4.50
C LEU A 146 0.07 -11.47 -5.01
N PHE A 147 -0.83 -10.97 -4.17
CA PHE A 147 -1.73 -9.87 -4.52
C PHE A 147 -0.95 -8.56 -4.79
N VAL A 148 0.08 -8.26 -4.01
CA VAL A 148 0.98 -7.12 -4.27
C VAL A 148 1.56 -7.19 -5.67
N VAL A 149 2.09 -8.35 -6.07
CA VAL A 149 2.64 -8.52 -7.42
C VAL A 149 1.53 -8.38 -8.47
N ALA A 150 0.41 -9.09 -8.31
CA ALA A 150 -0.67 -9.07 -9.28
C ALA A 150 -1.23 -7.65 -9.51
N ILE A 151 -1.47 -6.90 -8.44
CA ILE A 151 -1.98 -5.52 -8.51
C ILE A 151 -0.92 -4.57 -9.06
N GLY A 152 0.32 -4.67 -8.58
CA GLY A 152 1.40 -3.79 -9.00
C GLY A 152 1.73 -3.95 -10.48
N SER A 153 1.82 -5.19 -10.96
CA SER A 153 2.00 -5.51 -12.38
C SER A 153 0.89 -4.93 -13.24
N ARG A 154 -0.37 -4.97 -12.77
CA ARG A 154 -1.50 -4.35 -13.50
C ARG A 154 -1.36 -2.84 -13.61
N LEU A 155 -0.95 -2.17 -12.52
CA LEU A 155 -0.75 -0.71 -12.52
C LEU A 155 0.42 -0.29 -13.42
N LEU A 156 1.43 -1.15 -13.56
CA LEU A 156 2.58 -0.94 -14.46
C LEU A 156 2.29 -1.31 -15.92
N GLY A 157 1.09 -1.82 -16.24
CA GLY A 157 0.74 -2.26 -17.60
C GLY A 157 1.19 -3.69 -17.95
N TYR A 158 1.82 -4.41 -17.01
CA TYR A 158 2.23 -5.81 -17.17
C TYR A 158 1.03 -6.77 -16.96
N TYR A 159 0.04 -6.69 -17.85
CA TYR A 159 -1.24 -7.38 -17.69
C TYR A 159 -1.12 -8.91 -17.65
N ASP A 160 -0.24 -9.50 -18.48
CA ASP A 160 -0.05 -10.96 -18.49
C ASP A 160 0.57 -11.47 -17.18
N GLN A 161 1.53 -10.73 -16.61
CA GLN A 161 2.09 -11.05 -15.29
C GLN A 161 1.05 -10.88 -14.19
N SER A 162 0.21 -9.86 -14.28
CA SER A 162 -0.90 -9.68 -13.33
C SER A 162 -1.84 -10.88 -13.33
N ILE A 163 -2.26 -11.32 -14.52
CA ILE A 163 -3.15 -12.48 -14.72
C ILE A 163 -2.49 -13.77 -14.19
N ASP A 164 -1.20 -14.00 -14.48
CA ASP A 164 -0.45 -15.14 -13.95
C ASP A 164 -0.49 -15.20 -12.41
N TYR A 165 -0.17 -14.09 -11.74
CA TYR A 165 -0.16 -14.06 -10.27
C TYR A 165 -1.54 -14.21 -9.66
N TYR A 166 -2.60 -13.67 -10.28
CA TYR A 166 -3.97 -13.95 -9.83
C TYR A 166 -4.36 -15.41 -10.03
N ASN A 167 -3.94 -16.07 -11.12
CA ASN A 167 -4.18 -17.50 -11.32
C ASN A 167 -3.44 -18.34 -10.27
N ARG A 168 -2.22 -17.96 -9.89
CA ARG A 168 -1.49 -18.61 -8.79
C ARG A 168 -2.22 -18.49 -7.45
N ILE A 169 -2.85 -17.34 -7.17
CA ILE A 169 -3.71 -17.15 -6.00
C ILE A 169 -4.91 -18.11 -6.06
N LEU A 170 -5.59 -18.20 -7.21
CA LEU A 170 -6.75 -19.08 -7.37
C LEU A 170 -6.38 -20.57 -7.32
N ALA A 171 -5.16 -20.94 -7.71
CA ALA A 171 -4.68 -22.32 -7.63
C ALA A 171 -4.53 -22.81 -6.18
N THR A 172 -4.17 -21.91 -5.24
CA THR A 172 -4.01 -22.25 -3.82
C THR A 172 -5.22 -21.87 -2.97
N SER A 173 -6.00 -20.89 -3.42
CA SER A 173 -7.20 -20.40 -2.74
C SER A 173 -8.32 -20.16 -3.76
N PRO A 174 -9.01 -21.22 -4.21
CA PRO A 174 -10.04 -21.14 -5.26
C PRO A 174 -11.21 -20.20 -4.93
N ASN A 175 -11.43 -19.94 -3.63
CA ASN A 175 -12.50 -19.09 -3.13
C ASN A 175 -12.10 -17.61 -3.04
N GLN A 176 -10.86 -17.23 -3.39
CA GLN A 176 -10.45 -15.82 -3.46
C GLN A 176 -11.09 -15.12 -4.65
N THR A 177 -12.30 -14.66 -4.45
CA THR A 177 -13.13 -14.11 -5.51
C THR A 177 -12.56 -12.78 -6.02
N GLU A 178 -11.84 -12.03 -5.19
CA GLU A 178 -11.10 -10.82 -5.56
C GLU A 178 -10.05 -11.07 -6.64
N ALA A 179 -9.47 -12.28 -6.71
CA ALA A 179 -8.53 -12.62 -7.77
C ALA A 179 -9.24 -12.73 -9.14
N LYS A 180 -10.48 -13.22 -9.18
CA LYS A 180 -11.30 -13.24 -10.42
C LYS A 180 -11.61 -11.83 -10.89
N LEU A 181 -11.98 -10.93 -9.97
CA LEU A 181 -12.15 -9.51 -10.28
C LEU A 181 -10.85 -8.92 -10.86
N GLY A 182 -9.71 -9.18 -10.21
CA GLY A 182 -8.40 -8.75 -10.66
C GLY A 182 -8.06 -9.19 -12.09
N ILE A 183 -8.32 -10.46 -12.42
CA ILE A 183 -8.14 -11.01 -13.78
C ILE A 183 -9.07 -10.31 -14.78
N GLY A 184 -10.35 -10.11 -14.44
CA GLY A 184 -11.30 -9.39 -15.28
C GLY A 184 -10.82 -7.98 -15.63
N ILE A 185 -10.34 -7.24 -14.63
CA ILE A 185 -9.79 -5.88 -14.84
C ILE A 185 -8.52 -5.92 -15.69
N ALA A 186 -7.63 -6.90 -15.47
CA ALA A 186 -6.40 -7.04 -16.25
C ALA A 186 -6.68 -7.37 -17.74
N TYR A 187 -7.61 -8.28 -18.04
CA TYR A 187 -8.03 -8.56 -19.41
C TYR A 187 -8.69 -7.35 -20.07
N LYS A 188 -9.51 -6.58 -19.32
CA LYS A 188 -10.10 -5.34 -19.82
C LYS A 188 -9.02 -4.34 -20.23
N ALA A 189 -8.02 -4.12 -19.37
CA ALA A 189 -6.92 -3.22 -19.63
C ALA A 189 -6.06 -3.67 -20.83
N LYS A 190 -5.94 -4.98 -21.04
CA LYS A 190 -5.29 -5.59 -22.22
C LYS A 190 -6.12 -5.48 -23.51
N GLY A 191 -7.39 -5.07 -23.43
CA GLY A 191 -8.32 -5.00 -24.56
C GLY A 191 -8.98 -6.33 -24.95
N GLU A 192 -8.79 -7.38 -24.14
CA GLU A 192 -9.40 -8.70 -24.34
C GLU A 192 -10.79 -8.76 -23.69
N PHE A 193 -11.71 -7.93 -24.19
CA PHE A 193 -13.00 -7.64 -23.55
C PHE A 193 -13.89 -8.87 -23.32
N SER A 194 -13.92 -9.85 -24.23
CA SER A 194 -14.71 -11.07 -24.05
C SER A 194 -14.24 -11.91 -22.86
N LYS A 195 -12.92 -11.99 -22.63
CA LYS A 195 -12.38 -12.68 -21.45
C LYS A 195 -12.67 -11.89 -20.18
N ALA A 196 -12.49 -10.58 -20.21
CA ALA A 196 -12.83 -9.70 -19.09
C ALA A 196 -14.29 -9.89 -18.63
N LEU A 197 -15.21 -9.91 -19.60
CA LEU A 197 -16.64 -10.13 -19.35
C LEU A 197 -16.92 -11.46 -18.64
N GLY A 198 -16.24 -12.55 -19.05
CA GLY A 198 -16.38 -13.86 -18.40
C GLY A 198 -16.01 -13.80 -16.91
N TYR A 199 -14.82 -13.29 -16.59
CA TYR A 199 -14.35 -13.19 -15.21
C TYR A 199 -15.20 -12.23 -14.35
N LEU A 200 -15.68 -11.13 -14.91
CA LEU A 200 -16.56 -10.21 -14.19
C LEU A 200 -17.94 -10.81 -13.92
N LYS A 201 -18.52 -11.55 -14.88
CA LYS A 201 -19.77 -12.30 -14.64
C LYS A 201 -19.58 -13.35 -13.55
N ASP A 202 -18.46 -14.07 -13.57
CA ASP A 202 -18.14 -15.06 -12.54
C ASP A 202 -17.99 -14.42 -11.15
N TYR A 203 -17.32 -13.27 -11.06
CA TYR A 203 -17.21 -12.49 -9.82
C TYR A 203 -18.59 -12.01 -9.31
N ALA A 204 -19.42 -11.49 -10.21
CA ALA A 204 -20.74 -10.93 -9.89
C ALA A 204 -21.72 -11.97 -9.33
N ARG A 205 -21.55 -13.27 -9.64
CA ARG A 205 -22.40 -14.33 -9.06
C ARG A 205 -22.27 -14.42 -7.54
N SER A 206 -21.10 -14.09 -7.00
CA SER A 206 -20.83 -14.12 -5.55
C SER A 206 -20.88 -12.73 -4.93
N ASN A 207 -20.49 -11.69 -5.68
CA ASN A 207 -20.41 -10.31 -5.20
C ASN A 207 -21.10 -9.36 -6.20
N PRO A 208 -22.43 -9.36 -6.25
CA PRO A 208 -23.15 -8.42 -7.11
C PRO A 208 -23.04 -7.00 -6.53
N SER A 209 -22.45 -6.09 -7.30
CA SER A 209 -22.43 -4.66 -7.00
C SER A 209 -22.90 -3.86 -8.21
N GLN A 210 -23.42 -2.65 -7.99
CA GLN A 210 -23.84 -1.79 -9.08
C GLN A 210 -22.68 -1.48 -10.04
N GLU A 211 -21.48 -1.29 -9.50
CA GLU A 211 -20.27 -0.99 -10.27
C GLU A 211 -19.93 -2.15 -11.21
N VAL A 212 -19.95 -3.39 -10.69
CA VAL A 212 -19.64 -4.59 -11.49
C VAL A 212 -20.71 -4.83 -12.55
N VAL A 213 -21.99 -4.66 -12.21
CA VAL A 213 -23.11 -4.81 -13.15
C VAL A 213 -22.99 -3.79 -14.29
N LYS A 214 -22.68 -2.54 -13.95
CA LYS A 214 -22.45 -1.48 -14.94
C LYS A 214 -21.28 -1.81 -15.86
N GLU A 215 -20.16 -2.24 -15.29
CA GLU A 215 -18.97 -2.63 -16.06
C GLU A 215 -19.26 -3.80 -17.02
N ILE A 216 -20.03 -4.79 -16.58
CA ILE A 216 -20.49 -5.89 -17.44
C ILE A 216 -21.33 -5.37 -18.60
N ALA A 217 -22.25 -4.43 -18.35
CA ALA A 217 -23.08 -3.83 -19.39
C ALA A 217 -22.23 -3.05 -20.43
N GLU A 218 -21.30 -2.22 -19.98
CA GLU A 218 -20.37 -1.47 -20.84
C GLU A 218 -19.53 -2.39 -21.73
N LEU A 219 -19.04 -3.51 -21.18
CA LEU A 219 -18.29 -4.50 -21.96
C LEU A 219 -19.16 -5.20 -23.01
N ASN A 220 -20.42 -5.51 -22.70
CA ASN A 220 -21.34 -6.09 -23.70
C ASN A 220 -21.57 -5.13 -24.87
N GLU A 221 -21.84 -3.85 -24.58
CA GLU A 221 -22.01 -2.84 -25.64
C GLU A 221 -20.75 -2.71 -26.50
N LEU A 222 -19.58 -2.66 -25.86
CA LEU A 222 -18.31 -2.53 -26.58
C LEU A 222 -18.06 -3.73 -27.51
N ILE A 223 -18.33 -4.95 -27.03
CA ILE A 223 -18.20 -6.18 -27.83
C ILE A 223 -19.19 -6.19 -29.01
N SER A 224 -20.44 -5.79 -28.77
CA SER A 224 -21.47 -5.74 -29.82
C SER A 224 -21.29 -4.62 -30.84
N SER A 225 -20.50 -3.59 -30.51
CA SER A 225 -20.24 -2.45 -31.39
C SER A 225 -19.07 -2.64 -32.38
N LYS A 226 -18.40 -3.79 -32.34
CA LYS A 226 -17.29 -4.16 -33.24
C LYS A 226 -17.74 -5.14 -34.31
#